data_AF-A0A0K2DST3-F1
#
_entry.id   AF-A0A0K2DST3-F1
#
_cell.length_a   1.000
_cell.length_b   1.000
_cell.length_c   1.000
_cell.angle_alpha   90.00
_cell.angle_beta   90.00
_cell.angle_gamma   90.00
#
_symmetry.space_group_name_H-M   'P 1'
#
loop_
_entity.id
_entity.type
_entity.pdbx_description
1 polymer ?
#
loop_
_entity_poly.entity_id
_entity_poly.type
_entity_poly.pdbx_seq_one_letter_code
_entity_poly.pdbx_strand_id
1 'polypeptide(L)'
;MSTLLSKTRRLNKILQKSGTEAIAFGDICQLLSDVMSCNVYLVGRKGRILGYSFSEKFECDIMKEKVVVDRKFPEDYNNKLINIQDTIANIPN
;
A
#
# COMPACT_ATOMS: atom_id res chain seq x y z
N MET A 1 15.35 -16.35 -7.30
CA MET A 1 14.03 -15.72 -7.52
C MET A 1 13.05 -16.23 -6.47
N SER A 2 12.27 -15.37 -5.83
CA SER A 2 11.21 -15.82 -4.92
C SER A 2 9.98 -16.22 -5.71
N THR A 3 9.42 -17.40 -5.41
CA THR A 3 8.19 -17.87 -6.07
C THR A 3 6.96 -17.13 -5.54
N LEU A 4 5.86 -17.13 -6.30
CA LEU A 4 4.57 -16.60 -5.82
C LEU A 4 4.17 -17.23 -4.49
N LEU A 5 4.37 -18.55 -4.33
CA LEU A 5 4.10 -19.26 -3.08
C LEU A 5 4.93 -18.72 -1.90
N SER A 6 6.21 -18.42 -2.12
CA SER A 6 7.09 -17.80 -1.12
C SER A 6 6.57 -16.43 -0.67
N LYS A 7 6.12 -15.62 -1.64
CA LYS A 7 5.51 -14.30 -1.41
C LYS A 7 4.22 -14.40 -0.59
N THR A 8 3.30 -15.28 -0.99
CA THR A 8 2.02 -15.50 -0.30
C THR A 8 2.23 -16.03 1.13
N ARG A 9 3.18 -16.95 1.35
CA ARG A 9 3.51 -17.46 2.70
C ARG A 9 4.05 -16.37 3.63
N ARG A 10 4.89 -15.46 3.12
CA ARG A 10 5.45 -14.35 3.89
C ARG A 10 4.34 -13.38 4.34
N LEU A 11 3.39 -13.09 3.45
CA LEU A 11 2.19 -12.30 3.76
C LEU A 11 1.34 -12.96 4.86
N ASN A 12 1.02 -14.24 4.67
CA ASN A 12 0.13 -14.98 5.58
C ASN A 12 0.72 -15.09 7.01
N LYS A 13 2.04 -15.31 7.12
CA LYS A 13 2.74 -15.37 8.43
C LYS A 13 2.61 -14.07 9.23
N ILE A 14 2.48 -12.92 8.58
CA ILE A 14 2.38 -11.63 9.26
C ILE A 14 0.94 -11.31 9.65
N LEU A 15 -0.03 -11.64 8.79
CA LEU A 15 -1.46 -11.57 9.16
C LEU A 15 -1.79 -12.46 10.37
N GLN A 16 -1.08 -13.59 10.54
CA GLN A 16 -1.24 -14.45 11.70
C GLN A 16 -0.60 -13.88 12.99
N LYS A 17 0.41 -13.01 12.87
CA LYS A 17 1.02 -12.32 14.03
C LYS A 17 0.15 -11.19 14.59
N SER A 18 -0.78 -10.66 13.81
CA SER A 18 -1.74 -9.61 14.25
C SER A 18 -2.77 -10.09 15.28
N GLY A 19 -2.86 -11.40 15.53
CA GLY A 19 -3.79 -11.94 16.54
C GLY A 19 -3.35 -11.69 17.99
N THR A 20 -2.08 -11.37 18.22
CA THR A 20 -1.50 -11.22 19.57
C THR A 20 -1.00 -9.81 19.88
N GLU A 21 -0.66 -9.01 18.87
CA GLU A 21 -0.20 -7.63 19.00
C GLU A 21 -0.84 -6.75 17.93
N ALA A 22 -1.17 -5.49 18.29
CA ALA A 22 -1.66 -4.52 17.34
C ALA A 22 -0.56 -4.19 16.32
N ILE A 23 -0.71 -4.67 15.09
CA ILE A 23 0.24 -4.37 14.00
C ILE A 23 0.01 -2.94 13.51
N ALA A 24 1.09 -2.16 13.43
CA ALA A 24 1.04 -0.83 12.84
C ALA A 24 0.82 -0.90 11.32
N PHE A 25 -0.05 -0.05 10.79
CA PHE A 25 -0.32 0.01 9.36
C PHE A 25 0.93 0.24 8.49
N GLY A 26 1.94 0.93 9.03
CA GLY A 26 3.23 1.12 8.37
C GLY A 26 3.96 -0.19 8.09
N ASP A 27 3.98 -1.11 9.06
CA ASP A 27 4.67 -2.40 8.93
C ASP A 27 4.00 -3.27 7.86
N ILE A 28 2.67 -3.22 7.78
CA ILE A 28 1.89 -3.89 6.72
C ILE A 28 2.27 -3.33 5.35
N CYS A 29 2.35 -2.00 5.23
CA CYS A 29 2.71 -1.35 3.97
C CYS A 29 4.13 -1.70 3.54
N GLN A 30 5.10 -1.69 4.47
CA GLN A 30 6.49 -2.05 4.17
C GLN A 30 6.61 -3.49 3.68
N LEU A 31 5.95 -4.42 4.37
CA LEU A 31 5.96 -5.80 3.95
C LEU A 31 5.37 -5.99 2.55
N LEU A 32 4.18 -5.41 2.31
CA LEU A 32 3.53 -5.51 1.01
C LEU A 32 4.41 -4.92 -0.09
N SER A 33 5.04 -3.78 0.18
CA SER A 33 5.99 -3.13 -0.73
C SER A 33 7.16 -4.05 -1.06
N ASP A 34 7.79 -4.68 -0.07
CA ASP A 34 8.89 -5.63 -0.30
C ASP A 34 8.46 -6.86 -1.12
N VAL A 35 7.29 -7.42 -0.77
CA VAL A 35 6.78 -8.66 -1.38
C VAL A 35 6.36 -8.42 -2.83
N MET A 36 5.69 -7.30 -3.11
CA MET A 36 5.17 -6.95 -4.42
C MET A 36 6.14 -6.12 -5.25
N SER A 37 7.20 -5.59 -4.63
CA SER A 37 8.18 -4.68 -5.23
C SER A 37 7.53 -3.43 -5.83
N CYS A 38 6.58 -2.83 -5.10
CA CYS A 38 5.80 -1.68 -5.55
C CYS A 38 5.50 -0.72 -4.39
N ASN A 39 5.01 0.49 -4.71
CA ASN A 39 4.52 1.39 -3.67
C ASN A 39 3.20 0.89 -3.12
N VAL A 40 3.01 1.04 -1.81
CA VAL A 40 1.80 0.63 -1.11
C VAL A 40 1.30 1.79 -0.27
N TYR A 41 0.00 2.05 -0.35
CA TYR A 41 -0.68 3.07 0.45
C TYR A 41 -1.93 2.43 1.07
N LEU A 42 -2.06 2.55 2.38
CA LEU A 42 -3.28 2.21 3.09
C LEU A 42 -4.07 3.48 3.36
N VAL A 43 -5.28 3.57 2.83
CA VAL A 43 -6.08 4.79 2.82
C VAL A 43 -7.43 4.52 3.48
N GLY A 44 -7.84 5.39 4.40
CA GLY A 44 -9.18 5.37 4.97
C GLY A 44 -10.22 5.97 4.02
N ARG A 45 -11.51 5.73 4.28
CA ARG A 45 -12.63 6.17 3.42
C ARG A 45 -12.67 7.68 3.13
N LYS A 46 -12.08 8.53 3.98
CA LYS A 46 -12.03 9.99 3.77
C LYS A 46 -10.75 10.47 3.07
N GLY A 47 -9.98 9.56 2.47
CA GLY A 47 -8.72 9.86 1.78
C GLY A 47 -7.49 9.98 2.70
N ARG A 48 -7.65 9.82 4.02
CA ARG A 48 -6.53 9.89 4.97
C ARG A 48 -5.60 8.69 4.79
N ILE A 49 -4.30 8.94 4.68
CA ILE A 49 -3.28 7.89 4.61
C ILE A 49 -3.01 7.38 6.03
N LEU A 50 -3.31 6.09 6.22
CA LEU A 50 -3.12 5.36 7.47
C LEU A 50 -1.70 4.77 7.57
N GLY A 51 -1.12 4.41 6.42
CA GLY A 51 0.24 3.92 6.28
C GLY A 51 0.66 3.96 4.82
N TYR A 52 1.96 3.99 4.57
CA TYR A 52 2.51 3.88 3.23
C TYR A 52 3.91 3.27 3.26
N SER A 53 4.36 2.74 2.14
CA SER A 53 5.75 2.37 1.89
C SER A 53 6.06 2.55 0.41
N PHE A 54 7.24 3.08 0.13
CA PHE A 54 7.74 3.24 -1.22
C PHE A 54 8.68 2.09 -1.57
N SER A 55 8.69 1.68 -2.84
CA SER A 55 9.73 0.79 -3.32
C SER A 55 11.07 1.55 -3.42
N GLU A 56 12.19 0.83 -3.34
CA GLU A 56 13.54 1.42 -3.30
C GLU A 56 13.85 2.34 -4.50
N LYS A 57 13.15 2.17 -5.62
CA LYS A 57 13.35 2.96 -6.86
C LYS A 57 12.30 4.04 -7.08
N PHE A 58 11.55 4.41 -6.04
CA PHE A 58 10.48 5.38 -6.19
C PHE A 58 11.00 6.82 -6.20
N GLU A 59 10.91 7.43 -7.38
CA GLU A 59 11.20 8.84 -7.61
C GLU A 59 9.97 9.54 -8.18
N CYS A 60 9.26 10.27 -7.32
CA CYS A 60 8.17 11.15 -7.70
C CYS A 60 8.02 12.22 -6.62
N ASP A 61 8.47 13.43 -6.92
CA ASP A 61 8.52 14.53 -5.96
C ASP A 61 7.11 14.95 -5.52
N ILE A 62 6.14 14.94 -6.44
CA ILE A 62 4.73 15.26 -6.13
C ILE A 62 4.16 14.34 -5.04
N MET A 63 4.48 13.04 -5.10
CA MET A 63 4.01 12.08 -4.09
C MET A 63 4.71 12.29 -2.74
N LYS A 64 6.01 12.58 -2.76
CA LYS A 64 6.81 12.82 -1.55
C LYS A 64 6.44 14.15 -0.88
N GLU A 65 6.17 15.19 -1.65
CA GLU A 65 6.01 16.56 -1.14
C GLU A 65 4.56 16.97 -0.86
N LYS A 66 3.58 16.44 -1.60
CA LYS A 66 2.16 16.81 -1.38
C LYS A 66 1.42 15.73 -0.61
N VAL A 67 1.43 14.50 -1.10
CA VAL A 67 0.55 13.44 -0.59
C VAL A 67 1.04 12.88 0.74
N VAL A 68 2.35 12.68 0.89
CA VAL A 68 2.94 12.20 2.16
C VAL A 68 2.93 13.28 3.24
N VAL A 69 3.19 14.54 2.88
CA VAL A 69 3.20 15.67 3.83
C VAL A 69 1.80 15.92 4.36
N ASP A 70 0.81 16.03 3.48
CA ASP A 70 -0.59 16.29 3.87
C ASP A 70 -1.29 15.04 4.44
N ARG A 71 -0.66 13.87 4.34
CA ARG A 71 -1.18 12.55 4.72
C ARG A 71 -2.62 12.30 4.22
N LYS A 72 -2.96 12.83 3.05
CA LYS A 72 -4.30 12.75 2.51
C LYS A 72 -4.26 12.80 0.99
N PHE A 73 -5.03 11.92 0.36
CA PHE A 73 -5.29 12.02 -1.08
C PHE A 73 -6.27 13.16 -1.38
N PRO A 74 -6.10 13.86 -2.52
CA PRO A 74 -7.09 14.81 -3.01
C PRO A 74 -8.48 14.18 -3.10
N GLU A 75 -9.52 14.95 -2.82
CA GLU A 75 -10.89 14.45 -2.72
C GLU A 75 -11.38 13.80 -4.02
N ASP A 76 -11.15 14.45 -5.15
CA ASP A 76 -11.52 13.93 -6.47
C ASP A 76 -10.85 12.59 -6.77
N TYR A 77 -9.60 12.41 -6.32
CA TYR A 77 -8.87 11.16 -6.50
C TYR A 77 -9.38 10.07 -5.56
N ASN A 78 -9.62 10.41 -4.29
CA ASN A 78 -10.18 9.48 -3.31
C ASN A 78 -11.58 8.97 -3.72
N ASN A 79 -12.42 9.84 -4.28
CA ASN A 79 -13.74 9.47 -4.78
C ASN A 79 -13.65 8.46 -5.93
N LYS A 80 -12.64 8.60 -6.81
CA LYS A 80 -12.36 7.59 -7.85
C LYS A 80 -11.94 6.26 -7.23
N LEU A 81 -11.02 6.27 -6.26
CA LEU A 81 -10.53 5.04 -5.61
C LEU A 81 -11.63 4.26 -4.89
N ILE A 82 -12.56 4.94 -4.21
CA ILE A 82 -13.67 4.29 -3.48
C ILE A 82 -14.65 3.55 -4.40
N ASN A 83 -14.76 3.99 -5.65
CA ASN A 83 -15.66 3.37 -6.62
C ASN A 83 -15.04 2.15 -7.32
N ILE A 84 -13.77 1.85 -7.06
CA ILE A 84 -13.09 0.67 -7.59
C ILE A 84 -13.51 -0.55 -6.76
N GLN A 85 -14.25 -1.48 -7.37
CA GLN A 85 -14.73 -2.69 -6.69
C GLN A 85 -13.78 -3.89 -6.88
N ASP A 86 -13.01 -3.91 -7.96
CA ASP A 86 -12.09 -4.99 -8.31
C ASP A 86 -10.70 -4.45 -8.71
N THR A 87 -9.71 -5.33 -8.83
CA THR A 87 -8.36 -4.93 -9.24
C THR A 87 -8.36 -4.40 -10.67
N ILE A 88 -7.88 -3.17 -10.87
CA ILE A 88 -7.74 -2.55 -12.19
C ILE A 88 -6.26 -2.53 -12.59
N ALA A 89 -5.95 -3.07 -13.76
CA ALA A 89 -4.60 -2.96 -14.34
C ALA A 89 -4.36 -1.55 -14.87
N ASN A 90 -3.22 -0.96 -14.52
CA ASN A 90 -2.82 0.35 -15.04
C ASN A 90 -2.42 0.29 -16.53
N ILE A 91 -1.90 -0.86 -16.97
CA ILE A 91 -1.50 -1.13 -18.36
C ILE A 91 -2.07 -2.50 -18.73
N PRO A 92 -2.86 -2.63 -19.81
CA PRO A 92 -3.30 -3.93 -20.31
C PRO A 92 -2.09 -4.72 -20.85
N ASN A 93 -2.12 -6.03 -20.67
CA ASN A 93 -1.08 -6.94 -21.19
C ASN A 93 -1.09 -7.01 -22.72
#